data_AF-A0A0F2L7T1-F1
#
_entry.id   AF-A0A0F2L7T1-F1
#
_cell.length_a   1.000
_cell.length_b   1.000
_cell.length_c   1.000
_cell.angle_alpha   90.00
_cell.angle_beta   90.00
_cell.angle_gamma   90.00
#
_symmetry.space_group_name_H-M   'P 1'
#
loop_
_entity.id
_entity.type
_entity.pdbx_description
1 polymer ?
#
loop_
_entity_poly.entity_id
_entity_poly.type
_entity_poly.pdbx_seq_one_letter_code
_entity_poly.pdbx_strand_id
1 'polypeptide(L)'
;MNYGIFFAAFGISLLELSEAGVVTAAYQGIYGWPKPTLYALAGALLVLIPTFTVGRYIIYLPLDYVLAASAIILFYFGYRLLRSARRYFKKINKGGAKEEQGDVAVVFTVSAIEAFEAALV
;
A
#
# COMPACT_ATOMS: atom_id res chain seq x y z
N MET A 1 -18.51 21.20 -6.56
CA MET A 1 -17.25 20.53 -6.16
C MET A 1 -16.35 21.59 -5.55
N ASN A 2 -15.80 21.37 -4.36
CA ASN A 2 -14.82 22.28 -3.79
C ASN A 2 -13.44 21.93 -4.40
N TYR A 3 -12.96 22.78 -5.32
CA TYR A 3 -11.73 22.52 -6.05
C TYR A 3 -10.50 22.42 -5.14
N GLY A 4 -10.46 23.15 -4.02
CA GLY A 4 -9.35 23.07 -3.06
C GLY A 4 -9.27 21.69 -2.41
N ILE A 5 -10.41 21.14 -1.97
CA ILE A 5 -10.48 19.79 -1.40
C ILE A 5 -10.11 18.75 -2.46
N PHE A 6 -10.62 18.91 -3.68
CA PHE A 6 -10.30 18.00 -4.79
C PHE A 6 -8.80 17.96 -5.09
N PHE A 7 -8.15 19.13 -5.24
CA PHE A 7 -6.71 19.18 -5.54
C PHE A 7 -5.85 18.70 -4.37
N ALA A 8 -6.27 18.93 -3.13
CA ALA A 8 -5.58 18.39 -1.96
C ALA A 8 -5.65 16.86 -1.93
N ALA A 9 -6.85 16.29 -2.09
CA ALA A 9 -7.03 14.83 -2.11
C ALA A 9 -6.33 14.18 -3.31
N PHE A 10 -6.41 14.80 -4.48
CA PHE A 10 -5.71 14.34 -5.68
C PHE A 10 -4.19 14.41 -5.52
N GLY A 11 -3.66 15.49 -4.97
CA GLY A 11 -2.24 15.67 -4.74
C GLY A 11 -1.66 14.65 -3.78
N ILE A 12 -2.35 14.40 -2.67
CA ILE A 12 -1.94 13.36 -1.70
C ILE A 12 -2.07 11.98 -2.33
N SER A 13 -3.18 11.65 -2.99
CA SER A 13 -3.35 10.36 -3.68
C SER A 13 -2.25 10.09 -4.72
N LEU A 14 -1.83 11.12 -5.46
CA LEU A 14 -0.71 11.02 -6.40
C LEU A 14 0.61 10.75 -5.68
N LEU A 15 0.83 11.37 -4.52
CA LEU A 15 2.02 11.16 -3.71
C LEU A 15 2.08 9.69 -3.24
N GLU A 16 1.02 9.18 -2.60
CA GLU A 16 0.98 7.79 -2.10
C GLU A 16 1.19 6.76 -3.24
N LEU A 17 0.51 6.94 -4.37
CA LEU A 17 0.69 6.06 -5.54
C LEU A 17 2.11 6.14 -6.13
N SER A 18 2.74 7.31 -6.03
CA SER A 18 4.12 7.49 -6.47
C SER A 18 5.11 6.79 -5.54
N GLU A 19 4.86 6.78 -4.22
CA GLU A 19 5.66 6.02 -3.26
C GLU A 19 5.57 4.52 -3.50
N ALA A 20 4.36 3.99 -3.72
CA ALA A 20 4.16 2.61 -4.17
C ALA A 20 4.92 2.30 -5.48
N GLY A 21 4.89 3.24 -6.43
CA GLY A 21 5.59 3.13 -7.70
C GLY A 21 7.11 3.08 -7.55
N VAL A 22 7.69 3.93 -6.71
CA VAL A 22 9.14 3.96 -6.43
C VAL A 22 9.60 2.65 -5.82
N VAL A 23 8.88 2.13 -4.83
CA VAL A 23 9.20 0.83 -4.21
C VAL A 23 9.12 -0.29 -5.26
N THR A 24 8.07 -0.30 -6.07
CA THR A 24 7.91 -1.30 -7.14
C THR A 24 9.05 -1.25 -8.14
N ALA A 25 9.45 -0.05 -8.59
CA ALA A 25 10.54 0.14 -9.53
C ALA A 25 11.89 -0.31 -8.97
N ALA A 26 12.15 -0.06 -7.68
CA ALA A 26 13.37 -0.51 -7.00
C ALA A 26 13.47 -2.05 -7.01
N TYR A 27 12.40 -2.75 -6.62
CA TYR A 27 12.36 -4.21 -6.67
C TYR A 27 12.43 -4.74 -8.12
N GLN A 28 11.73 -4.11 -9.07
CA GLN A 28 11.83 -4.50 -10.47
C GLN A 28 13.26 -4.37 -11.02
N GLY A 29 13.99 -3.32 -10.64
CA GLY A 29 15.40 -3.10 -11.02
C GLY A 29 16.38 -4.11 -10.40
N ILE A 30 16.12 -4.55 -9.16
CA ILE A 30 16.96 -5.56 -8.48
C ILE A 30 16.83 -6.93 -9.14
N TYR A 31 15.60 -7.34 -9.46
CA TYR A 31 15.33 -8.69 -9.92
C TYR A 31 15.31 -8.83 -11.45
N GLY A 32 15.05 -7.75 -12.20
CA GLY A 32 15.01 -7.76 -13.67
C GLY A 32 13.76 -8.38 -14.29
N TRP A 33 12.74 -8.69 -13.48
CA TRP A 33 11.51 -9.37 -13.90
C TRP A 33 10.27 -8.52 -13.61
N PRO A 34 9.17 -8.64 -14.38
CA PRO A 34 7.96 -7.83 -14.19
C PRO A 34 7.05 -8.29 -13.04
N LYS A 35 7.44 -9.34 -12.29
CA LYS A 35 6.64 -9.86 -11.17
C LYS A 35 6.33 -8.79 -10.11
N PRO A 36 7.28 -7.96 -9.62
CA PRO A 36 7.00 -6.92 -8.65
C PRO A 36 5.86 -5.98 -9.09
N THR A 37 5.84 -5.62 -10.37
CA THR A 37 4.78 -4.78 -10.96
C THR A 37 3.40 -5.42 -10.86
N LEU A 38 3.29 -6.72 -11.13
CA LEU A 38 2.02 -7.46 -11.02
C LEU A 38 1.54 -7.53 -9.57
N TYR A 39 2.45 -7.71 -8.62
CA TYR A 39 2.11 -7.73 -7.19
C TYR A 39 1.74 -6.33 -6.67
N ALA A 40 2.40 -5.28 -7.15
CA ALA A 40 2.03 -3.90 -6.85
C ALA A 40 0.61 -3.58 -7.36
N LEU A 41 0.33 -3.92 -8.62
CA LEU A 41 -1.01 -3.81 -9.21
C LEU A 41 -2.05 -4.59 -8.42
N ALA A 42 -1.76 -5.83 -8.05
CA ALA A 42 -2.67 -6.63 -7.25
C ALA A 42 -2.95 -5.99 -5.88
N GLY A 43 -1.93 -5.44 -5.21
CA GLY A 43 -2.07 -4.74 -3.93
C GLY A 43 -2.93 -3.48 -4.05
N ALA A 44 -2.65 -2.64 -5.06
CA ALA A 44 -3.42 -1.43 -5.31
C ALA A 44 -4.89 -1.76 -5.67
N LEU A 45 -5.12 -2.73 -6.57
CA LEU A 45 -6.46 -3.13 -6.99
C LEU A 45 -7.26 -3.77 -5.85
N LEU A 46 -6.61 -4.52 -4.95
CA LEU A 46 -7.25 -5.08 -3.76
C LEU A 46 -7.96 -4.00 -2.94
N VAL A 47 -7.42 -2.79 -2.92
CA VAL A 47 -7.98 -1.68 -2.15
C VAL A 47 -8.86 -0.79 -2.99
N LEU A 48 -8.40 -0.35 -4.16
CA LEU A 48 -9.14 0.58 -5.00
C LEU A 48 -10.46 -0.01 -5.50
N ILE A 49 -10.51 -1.31 -5.84
CA ILE A 49 -11.77 -1.92 -6.34
C ILE A 49 -12.86 -1.89 -5.26
N PRO A 50 -12.65 -2.41 -4.02
CA PRO A 50 -13.63 -2.26 -2.95
C PRO A 50 -13.96 -0.81 -2.64
N THR A 51 -12.97 0.08 -2.60
CA THR A 51 -13.20 1.51 -2.32
C THR A 51 -14.11 2.14 -3.36
N PHE A 52 -13.87 1.96 -4.66
CA PHE A 52 -14.70 2.58 -5.69
C PHE A 52 -16.07 1.90 -5.86
N THR A 53 -16.17 0.59 -5.59
CA THR A 53 -17.44 -0.15 -5.74
C THR A 53 -18.36 0.02 -4.53
N VAL A 54 -17.79 -0.04 -3.33
CA VAL A 54 -18.53 0.00 -2.06
C VAL A 54 -18.48 1.38 -1.40
N GLY A 55 -17.52 2.24 -1.74
CA GLY A 55 -17.36 3.57 -1.13
C GLY A 55 -18.56 4.49 -1.32
N ARG A 56 -19.41 4.27 -2.33
CA ARG A 56 -20.69 4.98 -2.46
C ARG A 56 -21.63 4.77 -1.25
N TYR A 57 -21.46 3.66 -0.53
CA TYR A 57 -22.25 3.32 0.66
C TYR A 57 -21.66 3.89 1.94
N ILE A 58 -20.50 4.55 1.89
CA ILE A 58 -19.86 5.13 3.08
C ILE A 58 -20.74 6.19 3.75
N ILE A 59 -21.65 6.82 2.99
CA ILE A 59 -22.64 7.78 3.49
C ILE A 59 -23.61 7.20 4.53
N TYR A 60 -23.77 5.87 4.56
CA TYR A 60 -24.63 5.18 5.53
C TYR A 60 -23.89 4.79 6.81
N LEU A 61 -22.56 4.95 6.84
CA LEU A 61 -21.72 4.64 7.98
C LEU A 61 -21.32 5.94 8.69
N PRO A 62 -21.28 5.96 10.03
CA PRO A 62 -20.81 7.14 10.73
C PRO A 62 -19.29 7.27 10.53
N LEU A 63 -18.88 8.35 9.89
CA LEU A 63 -17.51 8.56 9.39
C LEU A 63 -16.45 8.42 10.48
N ASP A 64 -16.73 8.88 11.70
CA ASP A 64 -15.79 8.79 12.83
C ASP A 64 -15.39 7.34 13.13
N TYR A 65 -16.34 6.40 13.05
CA TYR A 65 -16.05 4.99 13.26
C TYR A 65 -15.28 4.37 12.08
N VAL A 66 -15.56 4.83 10.86
CA VAL A 66 -14.83 4.39 9.67
C VAL A 66 -13.38 4.83 9.76
N LEU A 67 -13.13 6.10 10.10
CA LEU A 67 -11.79 6.64 10.29
C LEU A 67 -11.05 5.94 11.43
N ALA A 68 -11.71 5.70 12.57
CA ALA A 68 -11.11 4.97 13.68
C ALA A 68 -10.74 3.51 13.30
N ALA A 69 -11.62 2.80 12.59
CA ALA A 69 -11.35 1.45 12.12
C ALA A 69 -10.20 1.44 11.10
N SER A 70 -10.20 2.37 10.14
CA SER A 70 -9.14 2.52 9.15
C SER A 70 -7.79 2.82 9.80
N ALA A 71 -7.75 3.70 10.81
CA ALA A 71 -6.53 4.01 11.56
C ALA A 71 -5.96 2.77 12.27
N ILE A 72 -6.82 1.93 12.87
CA ILE A 72 -6.41 0.67 13.50
C ILE A 72 -5.82 -0.29 12.47
N ILE A 73 -6.47 -0.43 11.31
CA ILE A 73 -6.01 -1.30 10.22
C ILE A 73 -4.66 -0.82 9.68
N LEU A 74 -4.53 0.47 9.39
CA LEU A 74 -3.27 1.11 8.97
C LEU A 74 -2.16 0.88 9.98
N PHE A 75 -2.43 1.11 11.26
CA PHE A 75 -1.45 0.89 12.31
C PHE A 75 -1.00 -0.57 12.38
N TYR A 76 -1.93 -1.53 12.26
CA TYR A 76 -1.60 -2.95 12.23
C TYR A 76 -0.72 -3.32 11.04
N PHE A 77 -1.05 -2.82 9.84
CA PHE A 77 -0.27 -3.05 8.64
C PHE A 77 1.11 -2.43 8.73
N GLY A 78 1.22 -1.16 9.15
CA GLY A 78 2.49 -0.48 9.39
C GLY A 78 3.36 -1.23 10.40
N TYR A 79 2.79 -1.67 11.53
CA TYR A 79 3.49 -2.50 12.51
C TYR A 79 3.97 -3.84 11.91
N ARG A 80 3.12 -4.52 11.14
CA ARG A 80 3.46 -5.78 10.49
C ARG A 80 4.59 -5.61 9.46
N LEU A 81 4.57 -4.50 8.72
CA LEU A 81 5.58 -4.16 7.72
C LEU A 81 6.92 -3.85 8.38
N LEU A 82 6.94 -3.03 9.44
CA LEU A 82 8.10 -2.81 10.30
C LEU A 82 8.68 -4.13 10.85
N ARG A 83 7.83 -5.03 11.33
CA ARG A 83 8.25 -6.35 11.83
C ARG A 83 8.79 -7.25 10.71
N SER A 84 8.30 -7.10 9.47
CA SER A 84 8.81 -7.83 8.30
C SER A 84 10.18 -7.30 7.88
N ALA A 85 10.29 -5.98 7.68
CA ALA A 85 11.54 -5.30 7.35
C ALA A 85 12.63 -5.61 8.38
N ARG A 86 12.32 -5.53 9.68
CA ARG A 86 13.27 -5.88 10.76
C ARG A 86 13.76 -7.33 10.68
N ARG A 87 12.93 -8.28 10.23
CA ARG A 87 13.32 -9.69 10.05
C ARG A 87 14.17 -9.88 8.79
N TYR A 88 13.86 -9.17 7.71
CA TYR A 88 14.63 -9.18 6.47
C TYR A 88 16.06 -8.66 6.69
N PHE A 89 16.22 -7.46 7.24
CA PHE A 89 17.54 -6.90 7.57
C PHE A 89 18.35 -7.78 8.54
N LYS A 90 17.68 -8.45 9.48
CA LYS A 90 18.36 -9.39 10.40
C LYS A 90 18.84 -10.68 9.70
N LYS A 91 18.22 -11.07 8.58
CA LYS A 91 18.57 -12.27 7.79
C LYS A 91 19.57 -12.00 6.67
N ILE A 92 19.64 -10.78 6.15
CA ILE A 92 20.68 -10.37 5.19
C ILE A 92 22.09 -10.67 5.74
N ASN A 93 22.31 -10.49 7.04
CA ASN A 93 23.57 -10.84 7.70
C ASN A 93 23.89 -12.36 7.78
N LYS A 94 23.03 -13.26 7.26
CA LYS A 94 23.19 -14.72 7.37
C LYS A 94 23.19 -15.49 6.04
N GLY A 95 23.32 -14.82 4.89
CA GLY A 95 23.73 -15.47 3.62
C GLY A 95 22.86 -16.65 3.15
N GLY A 96 21.54 -16.51 3.15
CA GLY A 96 20.61 -17.58 2.77
C GLY A 96 19.63 -17.18 1.67
N ALA A 97 19.97 -17.54 0.43
CA ALA A 97 19.18 -17.34 -0.79
C ALA A 97 17.82 -18.05 -0.73
N LYS A 98 16.77 -17.32 -0.33
CA LYS A 98 15.34 -17.54 -0.64
C LYS A 98 14.63 -16.17 -0.66
N GLU A 99 15.16 -15.25 -1.46
CA GLU A 99 14.80 -13.81 -1.51
C GLU A 99 13.95 -13.46 -2.75
N GLU A 100 12.99 -14.30 -3.16
CA GLU A 100 12.05 -13.87 -4.22
C GLU A 100 10.63 -13.76 -3.67
N GLN A 101 10.14 -14.77 -2.94
CA GLN A 101 8.78 -14.78 -2.38
C GLN A 101 8.57 -13.75 -1.26
N GLY A 102 9.61 -13.43 -0.49
CA GLY A 102 9.55 -12.38 0.54
C GLY A 102 9.39 -10.98 -0.06
N ASP A 103 10.00 -10.77 -1.22
CA ASP A 103 10.18 -9.46 -1.82
C ASP A 103 8.95 -9.02 -2.64
N VAL A 104 8.31 -9.93 -3.38
CA VAL A 104 7.00 -9.64 -3.99
C VAL A 104 5.90 -9.43 -2.94
N ALA A 105 5.99 -10.08 -1.78
CA ALA A 105 5.04 -9.85 -0.68
C ALA A 105 5.21 -8.45 -0.06
N VAL A 106 6.43 -7.93 0.00
CA VAL A 106 6.70 -6.55 0.43
C VAL A 106 6.07 -5.57 -0.56
N VAL A 107 6.33 -5.72 -1.86
CA VAL A 107 5.79 -4.84 -2.90
C VAL A 107 4.26 -4.83 -2.88
N PHE A 108 3.63 -6.00 -2.81
CA PHE A 108 2.17 -6.10 -2.67
C PHE A 108 1.66 -5.36 -1.43
N THR A 109 2.32 -5.56 -0.27
CA THR A 109 1.85 -5.00 1.00
C THR A 109 2.00 -3.48 0.99
N VAL A 110 3.12 -2.95 0.50
CA VAL A 110 3.32 -1.50 0.38
C VAL A 110 2.26 -0.92 -0.55
N SER A 111 2.11 -1.44 -1.78
CA SER A 111 1.12 -0.90 -2.72
C SER A 111 -0.32 -0.98 -2.20
N ALA A 112 -0.66 -1.99 -1.40
CA ALA A 112 -1.97 -2.05 -0.74
C ALA A 112 -2.13 -0.97 0.34
N ILE A 113 -1.10 -0.71 1.15
CA ILE A 113 -1.14 0.33 2.19
C ILE A 113 -1.24 1.70 1.54
N GLU A 114 -0.37 2.01 0.59
CA GLU A 114 -0.37 3.30 -0.12
C GLU A 114 -1.70 3.56 -0.82
N ALA A 115 -2.28 2.54 -1.47
CA ALA A 115 -3.60 2.65 -2.08
C ALA A 115 -4.73 2.83 -1.04
N PHE A 116 -4.53 2.33 0.18
CA PHE A 116 -5.47 2.52 1.29
C PHE A 116 -5.36 3.92 1.89
N GLU A 117 -4.16 4.46 2.01
CA GLU A 117 -3.94 5.85 2.38
C GLU A 117 -4.56 6.80 1.35
N ALA A 118 -4.30 6.56 0.05
CA ALA A 118 -4.93 7.32 -1.03
C ALA A 118 -6.48 7.23 -1.03
N ALA A 119 -7.04 6.10 -0.61
CA ALA A 119 -8.49 5.91 -0.53
C ALA A 119 -9.17 6.65 0.64
N LEU A 120 -8.41 7.04 1.66
CA LEU A 120 -8.94 7.70 2.85
C LEU A 120 -8.93 9.23 2.77
N VAL A 121 -8.18 9.78 1.81
CA VAL A 121 -8.00 11.22 1.63
C VAL A 121 -9.09 11.78 0.72
#